data_AF-A0A183B5V9-F1
#
_entry.id   AF-A0A183B5V9-F1
#
_cell.length_a   1.000
_cell.length_b   1.000
_cell.length_c   1.000
_cell.angle_alpha   90.00
_cell.angle_beta   90.00
_cell.angle_gamma   90.00
#
_symmetry.space_group_name_H-M   'P 1'
#
loop_
_entity.id
_entity.type
_entity.pdbx_description
1 polymer ?
#
loop_
_entity_poly.entity_id
_entity_poly.type
_entity_poly.pdbx_seq_one_letter_code
_entity_poly.pdbx_strand_id
1 'polypeptide(L)'
;MNNITPADRYIIVGTDGLWDALSSGEVALIMQEELRKPSSPAIRLLWNCLTSVPPSIARVIAQDARQRSQPFPDRHGAVQPDQKAFNRALKLLSLPPGLARFYRNDITVMVIELASKRSKR
;
A
#
# COMPACT_ATOMS: atom_id res chain seq x y z
N MET A 1 -11.19 25.36 -13.44
CA MET A 1 -9.85 24.71 -13.42
C MET A 1 -9.17 25.14 -12.14
N ASN A 2 -8.95 24.23 -11.20
CA ASN A 2 -8.28 24.57 -9.94
C ASN A 2 -6.78 24.72 -10.22
N ASN A 3 -6.25 25.91 -9.96
CA ASN A 3 -4.82 26.17 -10.07
C ASN A 3 -4.08 25.55 -8.89
N ILE A 4 -2.86 25.06 -9.16
CA ILE A 4 -1.91 24.69 -8.12
C ILE A 4 -1.56 25.94 -7.30
N THR A 5 -1.68 25.83 -5.99
CA THR A 5 -1.44 26.87 -4.99
C THR A 5 -0.14 26.58 -4.22
N PRO A 6 0.44 27.57 -3.52
CA PRO A 6 1.57 27.34 -2.63
C PRO A 6 1.29 26.38 -1.46
N ALA A 7 0.02 26.11 -1.15
CA ALA A 7 -0.39 25.14 -0.14
C ALA A 7 -0.33 23.70 -0.66
N ASP A 8 -0.37 23.49 -1.98
CA ASP A 8 -0.29 22.18 -2.58
C ASP A 8 1.14 21.64 -2.49
N ARG A 9 1.26 20.46 -1.91
CA ARG A 9 2.57 19.87 -1.58
C ARG A 9 2.95 18.73 -2.51
N TYR A 10 1.96 17.96 -2.97
CA TYR A 10 2.18 16.76 -3.76
C TYR A 10 1.09 16.58 -4.81
N ILE A 11 1.48 15.98 -5.92
CA ILE A 11 0.57 15.33 -6.86
C ILE A 11 0.85 13.84 -6.81
N ILE A 12 -0.21 13.04 -6.68
CA ILE A 12 -0.11 11.59 -6.61
C ILE A 12 -0.79 11.05 -7.86
N VAL A 13 -0.02 10.33 -8.65
CA VAL A 13 -0.50 9.66 -9.85
C VAL A 13 -0.38 8.16 -9.59
N GLY A 14 -1.46 7.43 -9.83
CA GLY A 14 -1.43 5.98 -9.70
C GLY A 14 -2.49 5.30 -10.54
N THR A 15 -2.27 4.00 -10.79
CA THR A 15 -3.27 3.13 -11.42
C THR A 15 -4.49 2.95 -10.52
N ASP A 16 -5.59 2.45 -11.09
CA ASP A 16 -6.79 2.05 -10.35
C ASP A 16 -6.49 1.16 -9.13
N GLY A 17 -5.52 0.25 -9.23
CA GLY A 17 -5.09 -0.59 -8.12
C GLY A 17 -4.64 0.16 -6.85
N LEU A 18 -4.17 1.41 -6.94
CA LEU A 18 -3.93 2.27 -5.78
C LEU A 18 -5.26 2.69 -5.14
N TRP A 19 -6.18 3.17 -5.97
CA TRP A 19 -7.43 3.79 -5.54
C TRP A 19 -8.51 2.77 -5.12
N ASP A 20 -8.38 1.53 -5.58
CA ASP A 20 -9.15 0.38 -5.10
C ASP A 20 -8.73 -0.01 -3.67
N ALA A 21 -7.47 0.22 -3.31
CA ALA A 21 -6.89 -0.17 -2.02
C ALA A 21 -6.98 0.94 -0.97
N LEU A 22 -6.90 2.21 -1.38
CA LEU A 22 -6.88 3.38 -0.50
C LEU A 22 -7.77 4.49 -1.06
N SER A 23 -8.57 5.08 -0.18
CA SER A 23 -9.29 6.32 -0.49
C SER A 23 -8.34 7.51 -0.62
N SER A 24 -8.77 8.55 -1.34
CA SER A 24 -8.01 9.80 -1.46
C SER A 24 -7.72 10.45 -0.09
N GLY A 25 -8.61 10.29 0.88
CA GLY A 25 -8.42 10.75 2.26
C GLY A 25 -7.32 9.99 3.01
N GLU A 26 -7.30 8.66 2.91
CA GLU A 26 -6.23 7.83 3.49
C GLU A 26 -4.87 8.14 2.88
N VAL A 27 -4.83 8.28 1.54
CA VAL A 27 -3.62 8.70 0.82
C VAL A 27 -3.14 10.07 1.33
N ALA A 28 -4.04 11.05 1.51
CA ALA A 28 -3.67 12.36 2.03
C ALA A 28 -3.12 12.30 3.47
N LEU A 29 -3.70 11.47 4.34
CA LEU A 29 -3.23 11.25 5.71
C LEU A 29 -1.85 10.60 5.75
N ILE A 30 -1.65 9.53 4.97
CA ILE A 30 -0.35 8.85 4.83
C ILE A 30 0.69 9.86 4.36
N MET A 31 0.36 10.64 3.32
CA MET A 31 1.28 11.64 2.80
C MET A 31 1.63 12.68 3.87
N GLN A 32 0.67 13.24 4.60
CA GLN A 32 0.95 14.22 5.67
C GLN A 32 1.97 13.70 6.70
N GLU A 33 1.92 12.42 7.03
CA GLU A 33 2.85 11.79 7.96
C GLU A 33 4.24 11.55 7.32
N GLU A 34 4.28 11.17 6.04
CA GLU A 34 5.53 10.85 5.33
C GLU A 34 6.32 12.08 4.90
N LEU A 35 5.71 13.27 4.83
CA LEU A 35 6.41 14.50 4.39
C LEU A 35 7.62 14.87 5.25
N ARG A 36 7.69 14.30 6.45
CA ARG A 36 8.70 14.59 7.46
C ARG A 36 9.70 13.45 7.64
N LYS A 37 9.57 12.37 6.87
CA LYS A 37 10.36 11.15 7.05
C LYS A 37 11.39 10.98 5.93
N PRO A 38 12.50 10.26 6.19
CA PRO A 38 13.50 9.97 5.16
C PRO A 38 13.06 8.87 4.18
N SER A 39 11.89 8.24 4.38
CA SER A 39 11.32 7.22 3.52
C SER A 39 10.71 7.80 2.24
N SER A 40 10.77 7.05 1.14
CA SER A 40 10.06 7.39 -0.08
C SER A 40 8.53 7.31 0.15
N PRO A 41 7.77 8.41 -0.05
CA PRO A 41 6.33 8.39 0.14
C PRO A 41 5.61 7.40 -0.79
N ALA A 42 6.13 7.18 -2.00
CA ALA A 42 5.60 6.18 -2.92
C ALA A 42 5.70 4.75 -2.36
N ILE A 43 6.83 4.42 -1.72
CA ILE A 43 7.02 3.13 -1.04
C ILE A 43 6.04 2.99 0.12
N ARG A 44 5.78 4.06 0.85
CA ARG A 44 4.80 4.03 1.95
C ARG A 44 3.39 3.79 1.45
N LEU A 45 2.99 4.42 0.34
CA LEU A 45 1.68 4.19 -0.27
C LEU A 45 1.53 2.73 -0.74
N LEU A 46 2.55 2.21 -1.42
CA LEU A 46 2.58 0.79 -1.81
C LEU A 46 2.47 -0.15 -0.61
N TRP A 47 3.19 0.15 0.47
CA TRP A 47 3.11 -0.63 1.70
C TRP A 47 1.70 -0.64 2.29
N ASN A 48 1.04 0.52 2.36
CA ASN A 48 -0.33 0.60 2.87
C ASN A 48 -1.30 -0.18 1.98
N CYS A 49 -1.15 -0.11 0.65
CA CYS A 49 -1.97 -0.95 -0.25
C CYS A 49 -1.81 -2.44 0.06
N LEU A 50 -0.58 -2.90 0.30
CA LEU A 50 -0.28 -4.31 0.59
C LEU A 50 -0.77 -4.77 1.97
N THR A 51 -0.77 -3.89 2.98
CA THR A 51 -1.17 -4.26 4.34
C THR A 51 -2.67 -4.04 4.61
N SER A 52 -3.35 -3.26 3.77
CA SER A 52 -4.81 -3.09 3.77
C SER A 52 -5.59 -4.33 3.32
N VAL A 53 -4.91 -5.42 2.92
CA VAL A 53 -5.55 -6.68 2.52
C VAL A 53 -6.52 -7.17 3.60
N PRO A 54 -7.83 -7.29 3.28
CA PRO A 54 -8.83 -7.75 4.23
C PRO A 54 -8.53 -9.17 4.76
N PRO A 55 -8.82 -9.46 6.05
CA PRO A 55 -8.66 -10.80 6.60
C PRO A 55 -9.51 -11.88 5.90
N SER A 56 -10.61 -11.50 5.24
CA SER A 56 -11.43 -12.39 4.42
C SER A 56 -10.67 -12.87 3.18
N ILE A 57 -10.10 -11.93 2.42
CA ILE A 57 -9.27 -12.22 1.23
C ILE A 57 -8.07 -13.09 1.61
N ALA A 58 -7.36 -12.76 2.69
CA ALA A 58 -6.23 -13.56 3.13
C ALA A 58 -6.58 -15.01 3.54
N ARG A 59 -7.81 -15.24 4.01
CA ARG A 59 -8.30 -16.60 4.32
C ARG A 59 -8.54 -17.42 3.05
N VAL A 60 -9.13 -16.82 2.02
CA VAL A 60 -9.34 -17.48 0.73
C VAL A 60 -8.00 -17.78 0.06
N ILE A 61 -7.07 -16.82 0.05
CA ILE A 61 -5.69 -17.03 -0.43
C ILE A 61 -5.01 -18.21 0.28
N ALA A 62 -5.17 -18.31 1.61
CA ALA A 62 -4.60 -19.41 2.37
C ALA A 62 -5.27 -20.77 2.06
N GLN A 63 -6.55 -20.79 1.72
CA GLN A 63 -7.26 -22.00 1.29
C GLN A 63 -6.80 -22.45 -0.10
N ASP A 64 -6.70 -21.53 -1.06
CA ASP A 64 -6.17 -21.80 -2.40
C ASP A 64 -4.71 -22.26 -2.37
N ALA A 65 -3.88 -21.64 -1.53
CA ALA A 65 -2.47 -22.01 -1.38
C ALA A 65 -2.29 -23.42 -0.80
N ARG A 66 -3.14 -23.83 0.16
CA ARG A 66 -3.13 -25.17 0.76
C ARG A 66 -3.44 -26.29 -0.22
N GLN A 67 -4.13 -26.00 -1.33
CA GLN A 67 -4.39 -26.99 -2.38
C GLN A 67 -3.17 -27.27 -3.27
N ARG A 68 -2.09 -26.45 -3.21
CA ARG A 68 -0.97 -26.55 -4.16
C ARG A 68 0.46 -26.54 -3.60
N SER A 69 0.74 -26.16 -2.34
CA SER A 69 2.06 -26.36 -1.68
C SER A 69 2.10 -26.00 -0.19
N GLN A 70 3.16 -26.46 0.49
CA GLN A 70 3.42 -26.51 1.95
C GLN A 70 3.09 -25.23 2.75
N PRO A 71 2.61 -25.36 4.01
CA PRO A 71 2.27 -24.21 4.86
C PRO A 71 3.52 -23.41 5.26
N PHE A 72 3.46 -22.08 5.14
CA PHE A 72 4.40 -21.20 5.83
C PHE A 72 4.21 -21.35 7.35
N PRO A 73 5.28 -21.58 8.14
CA PRO A 73 5.15 -21.75 9.58
C PRO A 73 4.80 -20.41 10.23
N ASP A 74 3.60 -20.33 10.82
CA ASP A 74 3.23 -19.27 11.75
C ASP A 74 4.08 -19.45 13.02
N ARG A 75 5.23 -18.77 13.08
CA ARG A 75 6.04 -18.68 14.30
C ARG A 75 5.67 -17.41 15.05
N HIS A 76 5.23 -17.61 16.29
CA HIS A 76 5.10 -16.66 17.41
C HIS A 76 3.70 -16.06 17.67
N GLY A 77 3.21 -16.41 18.87
CA GLY A 77 2.09 -15.78 19.55
C GLY A 77 2.43 -14.38 20.06
N ALA A 78 1.39 -13.59 20.31
CA ALA A 78 1.39 -12.14 20.59
C ALA A 78 1.85 -11.28 19.39
N VAL A 79 1.01 -11.24 18.36
CA VAL A 79 1.30 -10.54 17.10
C VAL A 79 0.62 -9.16 17.11
N GLN A 80 1.44 -8.09 17.15
CA GLN A 80 0.99 -6.70 16.97
C GLN A 80 0.14 -6.56 15.69
N PRO A 81 -0.82 -5.62 15.62
CA PRO A 81 -1.71 -5.46 14.46
C PRO A 81 -0.95 -5.38 13.12
N ASP A 82 0.21 -4.72 13.12
CA ASP A 82 1.09 -4.57 11.95
C ASP A 82 1.67 -5.90 11.46
N GLN A 83 1.99 -6.83 12.35
CA GLN A 83 2.61 -8.10 11.96
C GLN A 83 1.57 -9.06 11.34
N LYS A 84 0.30 -9.00 11.77
CA LYS A 84 -0.78 -9.73 11.07
C LYS A 84 -1.00 -9.16 9.67
N ALA A 85 -0.98 -7.84 9.52
CA ALA A 85 -1.14 -7.19 8.23
C ALA A 85 0.02 -7.50 7.28
N PHE A 86 1.24 -7.50 7.80
CA PHE A 86 2.43 -7.93 7.07
C PHE A 86 2.35 -9.38 6.60
N ASN A 87 1.94 -10.31 7.47
CA ASN A 87 1.80 -11.72 7.08
C ASN A 87 0.73 -11.91 5.99
N ARG A 88 -0.33 -11.09 5.97
CA ARG A 88 -1.32 -11.09 4.88
C ARG A 88 -0.71 -10.58 3.58
N ALA A 89 0.06 -9.49 3.63
CA ALA A 89 0.78 -8.96 2.48
C ALA A 89 1.73 -10.00 1.87
N LEU A 90 2.51 -10.71 2.71
CA LEU A 90 3.39 -11.78 2.26
C LEU A 90 2.62 -12.91 1.54
N LYS A 91 1.49 -13.35 2.10
CA LYS A 91 0.65 -14.37 1.45
C LYS A 91 0.12 -13.91 0.10
N LEU A 92 -0.29 -12.65 -0.02
CA LEU A 92 -0.73 -12.06 -1.28
C LEU A 92 0.42 -11.99 -2.30
N LEU A 93 1.63 -11.60 -1.88
CA LEU A 93 2.81 -11.51 -2.75
C LEU A 93 3.31 -12.86 -3.25
N SER A 94 3.16 -13.93 -2.45
CA SER A 94 3.57 -15.28 -2.81
C SER A 94 2.64 -15.99 -3.80
N LEU A 95 1.54 -15.36 -4.22
CA LEU A 95 0.63 -15.95 -5.21
C LEU A 95 1.29 -16.05 -6.60
N PRO A 96 1.06 -17.14 -7.35
CA PRO A 96 1.53 -17.24 -8.73
C PRO A 96 0.83 -16.18 -9.62
N PRO A 97 1.46 -15.73 -10.72
CA PRO A 97 0.97 -14.61 -11.53
C PRO A 97 -0.49 -14.73 -12.00
N GLY A 98 -0.93 -15.93 -12.38
CA GLY A 98 -2.31 -16.18 -12.82
C GLY A 98 -3.35 -16.10 -11.69
N LEU A 99 -2.96 -16.42 -10.45
CA LEU A 99 -3.84 -16.37 -9.28
C LEU A 99 -3.83 -14.96 -8.64
N ALA A 100 -2.68 -14.29 -8.66
CA ALA A 100 -2.50 -12.97 -8.05
C ALA A 100 -3.50 -11.93 -8.58
N ARG A 101 -3.82 -11.94 -9.88
CA ARG A 101 -4.77 -10.99 -10.51
C ARG A 101 -6.21 -11.11 -10.02
N PHE A 102 -6.61 -12.25 -9.43
CA PHE A 102 -7.94 -12.38 -8.81
C PHE A 102 -8.04 -11.63 -7.47
N TYR A 103 -6.89 -11.37 -6.83
CA TYR A 103 -6.83 -10.83 -5.48
C TYR A 103 -6.24 -9.41 -5.41
N ARG A 104 -5.50 -9.00 -6.44
CA ARG A 104 -4.99 -7.63 -6.56
C ARG A 104 -4.87 -7.22 -8.02
N ASN A 105 -4.97 -5.91 -8.25
CA ASN A 105 -4.59 -5.30 -9.51
C ASN A 105 -3.10 -4.89 -9.49
N ASP A 106 -2.56 -4.53 -10.66
CA ASP A 106 -1.21 -3.96 -10.73
C ASP A 106 -1.24 -2.54 -10.14
N ILE A 107 -0.34 -2.27 -9.19
CA ILE A 107 -0.25 -0.99 -8.51
C ILE A 107 1.00 -0.26 -8.99
N THR A 108 0.81 0.85 -9.70
CA THR A 108 1.87 1.80 -10.02
C THR A 108 1.58 3.11 -9.31
N VAL A 109 2.57 3.68 -8.62
CA VAL A 109 2.44 4.94 -7.90
C VAL A 109 3.62 5.84 -8.23
N MET A 110 3.33 7.10 -8.54
CA MET A 110 4.29 8.17 -8.67
C MET A 110 3.87 9.33 -7.77
N VAL A 111 4.81 9.78 -6.93
CA VAL A 111 4.63 10.93 -6.06
C VAL A 111 5.49 12.07 -6.59
N ILE A 112 4.85 13.16 -6.98
CA ILE A 112 5.51 14.38 -7.46
C ILE A 112 5.47 15.38 -6.31
N GLU A 113 6.62 15.69 -5.72
CA GLU A 113 6.73 16.78 -4.76
C GLU A 113 6.71 18.12 -5.50
N LEU A 114 5.85 19.03 -5.05
CA LEU A 114 5.76 20.37 -5.60
C LEU A 114 6.71 21.29 -4.85
N ALA A 115 7.56 22.01 -5.60
CA ALA A 115 8.49 22.95 -5.04
C ALA A 115 7.74 24.09 -4.33
N SER A 116 7.79 24.08 -3.01
CA SER A 116 7.38 25.24 -2.21
C SER A 116 8.41 26.34 -2.42
N LYS A 117 8.00 27.50 -2.95
CA LYS A 117 8.85 28.71 -2.96
C LYS A 117 9.25 29.02 -1.51
N ARG A 118 10.41 28.55 -1.07
CA ARG A 118 11.07 29.09 0.12
C ARG A 118 11.44 30.51 -0.25
N SER A 119 10.71 31.49 0.27
CA SER A 119 11.18 32.86 0.27
C SER A 119 12.56 32.85 0.93
N LYS A 120 13.61 33.07 0.13
CA LYS A 120 14.94 33.34 0.68
C LYS A 120 14.78 34.56 1.58
N ARG A 121 14.96 34.36 2.89
CA ARG A 121 15.24 35.45 3.82
C ARG A 121 16.72 35.76 3.75
#